data_AF-A0A936VHF8-F1
#
_entry.id   AF-A0A936VHF8-F1
#
_cell.length_a   1.000
_cell.length_b   1.000
_cell.length_c   1.000
_cell.angle_alpha   90.00
_cell.angle_beta   90.00
_cell.angle_gamma   90.00
#
_symmetry.space_group_name_H-M   'P 1'
#
loop_
_entity.id
_entity.type
_entity.pdbx_description
1 polymer ?
#
loop_
_entity_poly.entity_id
_entity_poly.type
_entity_poly.pdbx_seq_one_letter_code
_entity_poly.pdbx_strand_id
1 'polypeptide(L)' 'MSLKEMAPRYQVGDRVSIDKSVTTMPALPAYVGVVQNVVPSYVDKTVGYNLALDGDPRPGRLWFFLQNQLTPA' A
#
# COMPACT_ATOMS: atom_id res chain seq x y z
N MET A 1 -0.91 -13.51 -23.79
CA MET A 1 -0.76 -13.25 -22.33
C MET A 1 -0.57 -11.75 -22.16
N SER A 2 -1.55 -11.08 -21.53
CA SER A 2 -1.64 -9.62 -21.46
C SER A 2 -0.64 -9.06 -20.45
N LEU A 3 0.29 -8.21 -20.89
CA LEU A 3 1.29 -7.49 -20.08
C LEU A 3 0.68 -6.41 -19.15
N LYS A 4 -0.64 -6.42 -18.91
CA LYS A 4 -1.36 -5.34 -18.21
C LYS A 4 -1.23 -5.35 -16.68
N GLU A 5 -0.57 -6.32 -16.06
CA GLU A 5 -0.58 -6.46 -14.59
C GLU A 5 0.61 -5.82 -13.84
N MET A 6 1.58 -5.21 -14.53
CA MET A 6 2.75 -4.57 -13.88
C MET A 6 2.65 -3.05 -13.74
N ALA A 7 1.53 -2.43 -14.10
CA ALA A 7 1.38 -0.99 -13.91
C ALA A 7 1.01 -0.70 -12.44
N PRO A 8 1.77 0.14 -11.73
CA PRO A 8 1.36 0.59 -10.40
C PRO A 8 0.03 1.35 -10.51
N ARG A 9 -0.96 0.93 -9.72
CA ARG A 9 -2.27 1.58 -9.63
C ARG A 9 -2.23 2.92 -8.90
N TYR A 10 -1.26 3.09 -8.01
CA TYR A 10 -1.12 4.29 -7.17
C TYR A 10 0.27 4.91 -7.37
N GLN A 11 0.37 6.23 -7.22
CA GLN A 11 1.59 7.00 -7.35
C GLN A 11 2.04 7.56 -5.99
N VAL A 12 3.29 7.98 -5.90
CA VAL A 12 3.81 8.66 -4.70
C VAL A 12 2.99 9.94 -4.46
N GLY A 13 2.50 10.10 -3.24
CA GLY A 13 1.59 11.17 -2.83
C GLY A 13 0.12 10.77 -2.82
N ASP A 14 -0.27 9.66 -3.45
CA ASP A 14 -1.66 9.20 -3.43
C ASP A 14 -2.09 8.79 -2.02
N ARG A 15 -3.33 9.14 -1.67
CA ARG A 15 -3.98 8.64 -0.45
C ARG A 15 -4.71 7.34 -0.78
N VAL A 16 -4.41 6.32 0.01
CA VAL A 16 -4.98 4.97 -0.12
C VAL A 16 -5.47 4.50 1.24
N SER A 17 -6.56 3.74 1.25
CA SER A 17 -7.04 3.05 2.45
C SER A 17 -6.55 1.61 2.42
N ILE A 18 -6.18 1.10 3.59
CA ILE A 18 -5.86 -0.33 3.75
C ILE A 18 -7.17 -1.12 3.76
N ASP A 19 -7.22 -2.21 3.01
CA ASP A 19 -8.36 -3.12 2.98
C ASP A 19 -8.60 -3.73 4.38
N LYS A 20 -9.87 -3.74 4.82
CA LYS A 20 -10.28 -4.24 6.14
C LYS A 20 -10.00 -5.73 6.34
N SER A 21 -9.76 -6.48 5.27
CA SER A 21 -9.38 -7.89 5.30
C SER A 21 -7.92 -8.14 5.69
N VAL A 22 -7.07 -7.10 5.75
CA VAL A 22 -5.67 -7.23 6.15
C VAL A 22 -5.58 -7.37 7.67
N THR A 23 -5.41 -8.60 8.14
CA THR A 23 -5.37 -8.96 9.56
C THR A 23 -3.97 -8.95 10.18
N THR A 24 -2.92 -8.75 9.39
CA THR A 24 -1.52 -8.94 9.79
C THR A 24 -0.90 -7.79 10.60
N MET A 25 -1.71 -6.87 11.11
CA MET A 25 -1.26 -5.69 11.87
C MET A 25 -2.04 -5.56 13.18
N PRO A 26 -1.54 -4.81 14.20
CA PRO A 26 -2.41 -4.37 15.28
C PRO A 26 -3.68 -3.79 14.67
N ALA A 27 -4.84 -3.96 15.33
CA ALA A 27 -6.16 -3.65 14.77
C ALA A 27 -6.21 -2.21 14.23
N LEU A 28 -5.93 -2.06 12.95
CA LEU A 28 -5.90 -0.80 12.22
C LEU A 28 -7.03 -0.85 11.16
N PRO A 29 -8.31 -0.97 11.54
CA PRO A 29 -9.38 -0.98 10.56
C PRO A 29 -9.47 0.42 9.93
N ALA A 30 -9.29 0.47 8.61
CA ALA A 30 -9.46 1.66 7.77
C ALA A 30 -8.44 2.79 7.98
N TYR A 31 -7.16 2.47 8.21
CA TYR A 31 -6.12 3.50 8.18
C TYR A 31 -5.93 4.01 6.75
N VAL A 32 -6.02 5.32 6.61
CA VAL A 32 -5.62 6.03 5.39
C VAL A 32 -4.12 6.26 5.47
N GLY A 33 -3.42 5.90 4.41
CA GLY A 33 -2.00 6.12 4.26
C GLY A 33 -1.69 6.92 3.00
N VAL A 34 -0.56 7.60 3.00
CA VAL A 34 0.00 8.29 1.84
C VAL A 34 1.11 7.43 1.26
N VAL A 35 1.06 7.16 -0.05
CA VAL A 35 2.12 6.43 -0.75
C VAL A 35 3.40 7.25 -0.73
N GLN A 36 4.44 6.70 -0.11
CA GLN A 36 5.77 7.29 -0.07
C GLN A 36 6.69 6.71 -1.15
N ASN A 37 6.60 5.40 -1.38
CA ASN A 37 7.39 4.73 -2.42
C ASN A 37 6.58 3.60 -3.08
N VAL A 38 6.81 3.41 -4.37
CA VAL A 38 6.29 2.27 -5.16
C VAL A 38 7.42 1.25 -5.31
N VAL A 39 7.17 0.00 -4.93
CA VAL A 39 8.15 -1.09 -4.93
C VAL A 39 7.70 -2.18 -5.90
N PRO A 40 8.16 -2.17 -7.16
CA PRO A 40 7.85 -3.23 -8.11
C PRO A 40 8.64 -4.51 -7.77
N SER A 41 7.95 -5.66 -7.70
CA SER A 41 8.58 -6.98 -7.62
C SER A 41 8.72 -7.57 -9.02
N TYR A 42 9.96 -7.75 -9.46
CA TYR A 42 10.25 -8.38 -10.77
C TYR A 42 10.15 -9.91 -10.74
N VAL A 43 10.23 -10.51 -9.54
CA VAL A 43 10.17 -11.97 -9.36
C VAL A 43 8.73 -12.46 -9.45
N ASP A 44 7.84 -11.83 -8.68
CA ASP A 44 6.44 -12.27 -8.55
C ASP A 44 5.48 -11.43 -9.41
N LYS A 45 6.00 -10.44 -10.14
CA LYS A 45 5.23 -9.47 -10.95
C LYS A 45 4.17 -8.72 -10.14
N THR A 46 4.39 -8.54 -8.85
CA THR A 46 3.51 -7.80 -7.95
C THR A 46 4.02 -6.38 -7.74
N VAL A 47 3.13 -5.47 -7.32
CA VAL A 47 3.50 -4.11 -6.93
C VAL A 47 3.20 -3.93 -5.45
N GLY A 48 4.21 -3.55 -4.69
CA GLY A 48 4.11 -3.13 -3.30
C GLY A 48 4.22 -1.63 -3.15
N TYR A 49 3.80 -1.12 -2.00
CA TYR A 49 3.77 0.29 -1.66
C TYR A 49 4.24 0.47 -0.23
N ASN A 50 5.15 1.42 -0.03
CA ASN A 50 5.47 1.92 1.30
C ASN A 50 4.57 3.11 1.60
N LEU A 51 3.78 3.02 2.66
CA LEU A 51 2.82 4.02 3.09
C LEU A 51 3.25 4.68 4.39
N ALA A 52 3.05 5.99 4.51
CA ALA A 52 2.99 6.66 5.80
C ALA A 52 1.53 6.65 6.25
N LEU A 53 1.20 6.05 7.39
CA LEU A 53 -0.18 5.96 7.88
C LEU A 53 -0.55 7.19 8.70
N ASP A 54 -1.71 7.76 8.41
CA ASP A 54 -2.28 8.84 9.21
C ASP A 54 -2.68 8.26 10.59
N GLY A 55 -2.09 8.80 11.65
CA GLY A 55 -2.36 8.36 13.02
C GLY A 55 -1.47 7.23 13.54
N ASP A 56 -0.41 6.81 12.82
CA ASP A 56 0.63 5.99 13.45
C ASP A 56 1.35 6.84 14.52
N PRO A 57 1.36 6.43 15.81
CA PRO A 57 2.06 7.17 16.87
C PRO A 57 3.58 7.18 16.68
N ARG A 58 4.12 6.38 15.76
CA ARG A 58 5.55 6.35 15.43
C ARG A 58 5.84 7.21 14.21
N PRO A 59 6.45 8.39 14.40
CA PRO A 59 6.78 9.27 13.28
C PRO A 59 7.78 8.59 12.33
N GLY A 60 7.55 8.73 11.02
CA GLY A 60 8.45 8.22 9.98
C GLY A 60 8.40 6.70 9.74
N ARG A 61 7.51 5.96 10.40
CA ARG A 61 7.36 4.53 10.14
C ARG A 61 6.69 4.29 8.78
N LEU A 62 7.32 3.46 7.96
CA LEU A 62 6.79 3.04 6.67
C LEU A 62 6.10 1.67 6.73
N TRP A 63 4.88 1.68 6.22
CA TRP A 63 3.93 0.62 5.91
C TRP A 63 4.15 -0.12 4.59
N PHE A 64 4.70 -1.33 4.54
CA PHE A 64 4.69 -2.09 3.28
C PHE A 64 3.36 -2.84 3.07
N PHE A 65 2.69 -2.57 1.95
CA PHE A 65 1.47 -3.23 1.53
C PHE A 65 1.49 -3.59 0.05
N LEU A 66 0.81 -4.67 -0.32
CA LEU A 66 0.64 -5.05 -1.72
C LEU A 66 -0.51 -4.31 -2.39
N GLN A 67 -0.47 -4.16 -3.71
CA GLN A 67 -1.51 -3.47 -4.49
C GLN A 67 -2.93 -3.99 -4.24
N ASN A 68 -3.09 -5.29 -3.98
CA ASN A 68 -4.38 -5.93 -3.72
C ASN A 68 -4.88 -5.72 -2.28
N GLN A 69 -4.05 -5.17 -1.40
CA GLN A 69 -4.39 -4.85 -0.01
C GLN A 69 -4.80 -3.38 0.18
N LEU A 70 -4.87 -2.63 -0.93
CA LEU A 70 -5.11 -1.19 -0.93
C LEU A 70 -6.31 -0.83 -1.79
N THR A 71 -7.15 0.03 -1.25
CA THR A 71 -8.28 0.66 -1.95
C THR A 71 -8.04 2.15 -2.10
N PRO A 72 -8.65 2.81 -3.10
CA PRO A 72 -8.69 4.27 -3.14
C PRO A 72 -9.29 4.81 -1.83
N ALA A 73 -8.71 5.87 -1.27
CA ALA A 73 -9.21 6.54 -0.06
C ALA A 73 -10.31 7.56 -0.37
#